data_AF-A0A2U8X5H9-F1
#
_entry.id   AF-A0A2U8X5H9-F1
#
_cell.length_a   1.000
_cell.length_b   1.000
_cell.length_c   1.000
_cell.angle_alpha   90.00
_cell.angle_beta   90.00
_cell.angle_gamma   90.00
#
_symmetry.space_group_name_H-M   'P 1'
#
loop_
_entity.id
_entity.type
_entity.pdbx_description
1 polymer ?
#
loop_
_entity_poly.entity_id
_entity_poly.type
_entity_poly.pdbx_seq_one_letter_code
_entity_poly.pdbx_strand_id
1 'polypeptide(L)' 'MSEQRDVTTPDGTAWTCIEALADLPEAAKDKLAGAGRRAVVCTPSGGAQSVRLSLGEDWRDMPDSDLAAAIEAARAGGDR' A
#
# COMPACT_ATOMS: atom_id res chain seq x y z
N MET A 1 -5.32 8.66 -14.02
CA MET A 1 -5.32 7.19 -14.14
C MET A 1 -5.13 6.66 -12.74
N SER A 2 -5.92 5.69 -12.31
CA SER A 2 -5.81 5.12 -10.97
C SER A 2 -4.50 4.33 -10.87
N GLU A 3 -3.60 4.78 -10.01
CA GLU A 3 -2.25 4.23 -9.84
C GLU A 3 -2.32 2.93 -9.03
N GLN A 4 -2.33 1.79 -9.73
CA GLN A 4 -2.46 0.44 -9.17
C GLN A 4 -1.18 -0.38 -9.42
N ARG A 5 -0.83 -1.24 -8.46
CA ARG A 5 0.21 -2.26 -8.60
C ARG A 5 -0.23 -3.58 -7.99
N ASP A 6 0.06 -4.68 -8.66
CA ASP A 6 -0.22 -6.03 -8.15
C ASP A 6 1.07 -6.70 -7.69
N VAL A 7 1.03 -7.38 -6.55
CA VAL A 7 2.17 -8.06 -5.93
C VAL A 7 1.73 -9.36 -5.29
N THR A 8 2.57 -10.39 -5.34
CA THR A 8 2.30 -11.66 -4.66
C THR A 8 3.23 -11.80 -3.46
N THR A 9 2.66 -11.98 -2.27
CA THR A 9 3.42 -12.19 -1.04
C THR A 9 3.95 -13.64 -0.97
N PRO A 10 4.99 -13.92 -0.16
CA PRO A 10 5.62 -15.25 -0.10
C PRO A 10 4.69 -16.40 0.31
N ASP A 11 3.59 -16.12 1.01
CA ASP A 11 2.51 -17.06 1.33
C ASP A 11 1.62 -17.41 0.12
N GLY A 12 1.89 -16.84 -1.04
CA GLY A 12 1.16 -17.09 -2.29
C GLY A 12 -0.12 -16.27 -2.46
N THR A 13 -0.40 -15.34 -1.54
CA THR A 13 -1.53 -14.42 -1.66
C THR A 13 -1.21 -13.32 -2.68
N ALA A 14 -2.06 -13.13 -3.68
CA ALA A 14 -1.95 -11.99 -4.57
C ALA A 14 -2.62 -10.76 -3.93
N TRP A 15 -2.01 -9.60 -4.11
CA TRP A 15 -2.45 -8.33 -3.54
C TRP A 15 -2.51 -7.28 -4.62
N THR A 16 -3.56 -6.48 -4.56
CA THR A 16 -3.73 -5.29 -5.38
C THR A 16 -3.57 -4.06 -4.51
N CYS A 17 -2.50 -3.31 -4.74
CA CYS A 17 -2.15 -2.07 -4.06
C CYS A 17 -2.54 -0.86 -4.90
N ILE A 18 -3.26 0.09 -4.33
CA ILE A 18 -3.66 1.34 -4.99
C ILE A 18 -3.28 2.55 -4.12
N GLU A 19 -2.88 3.65 -4.75
CA GLU A 19 -2.74 4.91 -4.03
C GLU A 19 -4.13 5.38 -3.56
N ALA A 20 -4.36 5.30 -2.25
CA ALA A 20 -5.52 5.92 -1.65
C ALA A 20 -5.37 7.43 -1.74
N LEU A 21 -6.51 8.11 -1.91
CA LEU A 21 -6.56 9.58 -1.96
C LEU A 21 -5.88 10.18 -3.20
N ALA A 22 -5.68 9.40 -4.27
CA ALA A 22 -5.08 9.88 -5.52
C ALA A 22 -5.78 11.14 -6.08
N ASP A 23 -7.10 11.26 -5.86
CA ASP A 23 -7.94 12.40 -6.28
C ASP A 23 -7.89 13.61 -5.34
N LEU A 24 -7.20 13.52 -4.19
CA LEU A 24 -7.03 14.65 -3.27
C LEU A 24 -5.85 15.54 -3.69
N PRO A 25 -5.86 16.84 -3.33
CA PRO A 25 -4.71 17.71 -3.51
C PRO A 25 -3.48 17.20 -2.74
N GLU A 26 -2.29 17.44 -3.27
CA GLU A 26 -1.00 17.03 -2.66
C GLU A 26 -0.87 17.47 -1.19
N ALA A 27 -1.24 18.70 -0.87
CA ALA A 27 -1.21 19.19 0.51
C ALA A 27 -2.13 18.40 1.47
N ALA A 28 -3.24 17.84 0.96
CA ALA A 28 -4.12 16.97 1.75
C ALA A 28 -3.54 15.57 1.89
N LYS A 29 -2.90 15.04 0.84
CA LYS A 29 -2.18 13.76 0.88
C LYS A 29 -1.03 13.83 1.90
N ASP A 30 -0.21 14.87 1.86
CA ASP A 30 0.88 15.09 2.82
C ASP A 30 0.38 15.19 4.26
N LYS A 31 -0.79 15.80 4.47
CA LYS A 31 -1.39 15.88 5.81
C LYS A 31 -1.89 14.53 6.33
N LEU A 32 -2.31 13.64 5.44
CA LEU A 32 -2.90 12.34 5.80
C LEU A 32 -1.86 11.22 5.86
N ALA A 33 -0.92 11.18 4.92
CA ALA A 33 0.13 10.17 4.80
C ALA A 33 1.48 10.61 5.39
N GLY A 34 1.71 11.92 5.51
CA GLY A 34 3.01 12.52 5.81
C GLY A 34 3.65 13.12 4.55
N ALA A 35 4.43 14.19 4.73
CA ALA A 35 5.14 14.84 3.63
C ALA A 35 6.07 13.87 2.89
N GLY A 36 5.95 13.80 1.57
CA GLY A 36 6.73 12.87 0.74
C GLY A 36 6.32 11.40 0.93
N ARG A 37 5.10 11.15 1.40
CA ARG A 37 4.54 9.81 1.54
C ARG A 37 3.19 9.70 0.85
N ARG A 38 2.86 8.47 0.44
CA ARG A 38 1.59 8.13 -0.19
C ARG A 38 0.86 7.13 0.69
N ALA A 39 -0.42 7.39 0.89
CA ALA A 39 -1.31 6.41 1.49
C ALA A 39 -1.62 5.35 0.42
N VAL A 40 -1.24 4.11 0.67
CA VAL A 40 -1.45 2.99 -0.25
C VAL A 40 -2.35 1.97 0.44
N VAL A 41 -3.41 1.53 -0.23
CA VAL A 41 -4.30 0.47 0.25
C VAL A 41 -4.02 -0.77 -0.56
N CYS A 42 -3.61 -1.84 0.12
CA CYS A 42 -3.40 -3.16 -0.50
C CYS A 42 -4.53 -4.09 -0.08
N THR A 43 -5.20 -4.69 -1.08
CA THR A 43 -6.33 -5.60 -0.90
C THR A 43 -5.94 -6.99 -1.41
N PRO A 44 -6.11 -8.06 -0.61
CA PRO A 44 -5.76 -9.41 -1.02
C PRO A 44 -6.82 -10.03 -1.93
N SER A 45 -6.39 -10.84 -2.89
CA SER A 45 -7.25 -11.68 -3.71
C SER A 45 -7.78 -12.84 -2.87
N GLY A 46 -8.95 -12.67 -2.26
CA GLY A 46 -9.54 -13.71 -1.41
C GLY A 46 -10.48 -13.22 -0.32
N GLY A 47 -10.74 -11.90 -0.25
CA GLY A 47 -11.69 -11.34 0.71
C GLY A 47 -11.16 -11.19 2.14
N ALA A 48 -9.86 -11.38 2.34
CA ALA A 48 -9.21 -11.01 3.59
C ALA A 48 -9.12 -9.48 3.76
N GLN A 49 -8.81 -9.03 4.97
CA GLN A 49 -8.78 -7.61 5.32
C GLN A 49 -7.72 -6.84 4.52
N SER A 50 -8.12 -5.72 3.91
CA SER A 50 -7.18 -4.79 3.27
C SER A 50 -6.28 -4.13 4.31
N VAL A 51 -5.03 -3.89 3.95
CA VAL A 51 -4.08 -3.15 4.78
C VAL A 51 -3.83 -1.76 4.22
N ARG A 52 -3.58 -0.79 5.11
CA ARG A 52 -3.14 0.55 4.75
C ARG A 52 -1.65 0.70 5.05
N LEU A 53 -0.92 1.10 4.03
CA LEU A 53 0.50 1.40 4.09
C LEU A 53 0.68 2.90 3.91
N SER A 54 1.67 3.47 4.61
CA SER A 54 2.24 4.75 4.21
C SER A 54 3.59 4.45 3.59
N LEU A 55 3.75 4.67 2.30
CA LEU A 55 4.98 4.38 1.55
C LEU A 55 5.59 5.68 1.00
N GLY A 56 6.80 5.62 0.47
CA GLY A 56 7.41 6.73 -0.25
C GLY A 56 6.65 7.06 -1.55
N GLU A 57 6.94 8.21 -2.15
CA GLU A 57 6.32 8.63 -3.42
C GLU A 57 6.69 7.71 -4.60
N ASP A 58 7.86 7.10 -4.46
CA ASP A 58 8.53 6.14 -5.34
C ASP A 58 8.10 4.68 -5.09
N TRP A 59 7.07 4.44 -4.28
CA TRP A 59 6.58 3.07 -3.98
C TRP A 59 6.20 2.26 -5.23
N ARG A 60 5.94 2.93 -6.35
CA ARG A 60 5.70 2.28 -7.64
C ARG A 60 6.92 1.59 -8.20
N ASP A 61 8.10 2.17 -8.00
CA ASP A 61 9.37 1.68 -8.54
C ASP A 61 10.10 0.77 -7.54
N MET A 62 9.57 0.63 -6.31
CA MET A 62 10.17 -0.23 -5.31
C MET A 62 10.12 -1.71 -5.71
N PRO A 63 11.04 -2.55 -5.23
CA PRO A 63 10.98 -3.99 -5.47
C PRO A 63 9.72 -4.63 -4.90
N ASP A 64 9.17 -5.61 -5.62
CA ASP A 64 7.98 -6.36 -5.19
C ASP A 64 8.20 -7.05 -3.83
N SER A 65 9.43 -7.48 -3.53
CA SER A 65 9.81 -8.04 -2.23
C SER A 65 9.63 -7.06 -1.08
N ASP A 66 9.94 -5.78 -1.32
CA ASP A 66 9.86 -4.74 -0.29
C ASP A 66 8.41 -4.34 -0.06
N LEU A 67 7.60 -4.27 -1.13
CA LEU A 67 6.16 -4.04 -1.04
C LEU A 67 5.47 -5.20 -0.33
N ALA A 68 5.82 -6.45 -0.67
CA ALA A 68 5.32 -7.64 0.01
C ALA A 68 5.68 -7.64 1.50
N ALA A 69 6.93 -7.30 1.85
CA ALA A 69 7.35 -7.19 3.24
C ALA A 69 6.57 -6.11 4.01
N ALA A 70 6.28 -4.96 3.38
CA ALA A 70 5.48 -3.90 3.98
C ALA A 70 4.03 -4.34 4.24
N ILE A 71 3.43 -5.09 3.31
CA ILE A 71 2.10 -5.70 3.48
C ILE A 71 2.11 -6.65 4.68
N GLU A 72 3.05 -7.58 4.74
CA GLU A 72 3.15 -8.55 5.84
C GLU A 72 3.38 -7.87 7.19
N ALA A 73 4.23 -6.84 7.24
CA ALA A 73 4.44 -6.05 8.45
C ALA A 73 3.16 -5.35 8.93
N ALA A 74 2.37 -4.79 8.02
CA ALA A 74 1.10 -4.14 8.35
C ALA A 74 0.03 -5.15 8.80
N ARG A 75 0.00 -6.35 8.20
CA ARG A 75 -0.87 -7.45 8.64
C ARG A 75 -0.54 -7.90 10.06
N ALA A 76 0.75 -8.06 10.38
CA ALA A 76 1.21 -8.47 11.71
C ALA A 76 1.01 -7.37 12.78
N GLY A 77 1.03 -6.10 12.38
CA GLY A 77 0.85 -4.95 13.28
C GLY A 77 -0.60 -4.58 13.59
N GLY A 78 -1.59 -5.13 12.88
CA GLY A 78 -3.02 -4.85 13.08
C GLY A 78 -3.66 -5.54 14.29
N ASP A 79 -2.90 -6.38 15.01
CA ASP A 79 -3.36 -7.22 16.13
C ASP A 79 -2.90 -6.69 17.50
N ARG A 80 -2.85 -5.36 17.71
CA ARG A 80 -2.43 -4.79 18.99
C ARG A 80 -3.31 -3.65 19.49
#